data_AF-A0A3P6EDR4-F1
#
_entry.id   AF-A0A3P6EDR4-F1
#
_cell.length_a   1.000
_cell.length_b   1.000
_cell.length_c   1.000
_cell.angle_alpha   90.00
_cell.angle_beta   90.00
_cell.angle_gamma   90.00
#
_symmetry.space_group_name_H-M   'P 1'
#
loop_
_entity.id
_entity.type
_entity.pdbx_description
1 polymer ?
#
loop_
_entity_poly.entity_id
_entity_poly.type
_entity_poly.pdbx_seq_one_letter_code
_entity_poly.pdbx_strand_id
1 'polypeptide(L)'
;MATASPPPPTVNLWVVLTESKRIINAHSRHFLALSVLFLLPLCFFVTVYPSVSRLIIDQSSASHNSVSLLRGSIHDGDVDADGKTVLLLLIAYIVVVTVFNLLAIGSIAYSVYQGFYGRPVKLISAVRSSFTSFLPLLATLISSNFIVLAVFLILGFAAFLLARVIGLDYASPDLSTVVILISLAILVKLYVNWILAWAIVVVESSWGLTPLKRSKSLIKGMESLSLSMILLYAVAQSCFVWISTVAASAHMDDGKLWTKAFFVFQIVVTSAVLTVLMLYYVAATTVMYMYCKAVHGELAWEFAREYVSLPFDDGKVPHLVSVAYSNF
;
A
#
# COMPACT_ATOMS: atom_id res chain seq x y z
N MET A 1 34.50 33.50 8.85
CA MET A 1 34.75 32.07 9.13
C MET A 1 33.43 31.36 8.96
N ALA A 2 33.21 30.69 7.82
CA ALA A 2 31.96 30.01 7.53
C ALA A 2 31.89 28.73 8.38
N THR A 3 30.97 28.68 9.33
CA THR A 3 30.68 27.49 10.12
C THR A 3 30.05 26.45 9.18
N ALA A 4 30.75 25.32 9.00
CA ALA A 4 30.22 24.18 8.27
C ALA A 4 28.91 23.73 8.93
N SER A 5 27.84 23.62 8.14
CA SER A 5 26.59 23.04 8.58
C SER A 5 26.85 21.62 9.10
N PRO A 6 26.30 21.23 10.26
CA PRO A 6 26.44 19.86 10.75
C PRO A 6 25.92 18.88 9.69
N PRO A 7 26.58 17.72 9.51
CA PRO A 7 26.12 16.71 8.56
C PRO A 7 24.66 16.34 8.90
N PRO A 8 23.78 16.19 7.89
CA PRO A 8 22.40 15.80 8.14
C PRO A 8 22.40 14.47 8.90
N PRO A 9 21.56 14.32 9.95
CA PRO A 9 21.49 13.08 10.70
C PRO A 9 21.18 11.93 9.75
N THR A 10 22.00 10.88 9.80
CA THR A 10 21.81 9.69 8.96
C THR A 10 20.49 9.04 9.35
N VAL A 11 19.48 9.20 8.49
CA VAL A 11 18.15 8.62 8.70
C VAL A 11 18.26 7.11 8.51
N ASN A 12 18.26 6.39 9.63
CA ASN A 12 18.30 4.94 9.65
C ASN A 12 16.89 4.34 9.71
N LEU A 13 16.72 3.11 9.24
CA LEU A 13 15.44 2.39 9.26
C LEU A 13 14.83 2.32 10.67
N TRP A 14 15.66 2.10 11.67
CA TRP A 14 15.24 2.11 13.08
C TRP A 14 14.58 3.41 13.48
N VAL A 15 15.11 4.57 13.05
CA VAL A 15 14.56 5.88 13.38
C VAL A 15 13.15 6.03 12.81
N VAL A 16 12.96 5.65 11.55
CA VAL A 16 11.65 5.67 10.88
C VAL A 16 10.65 4.77 11.61
N LEU A 17 11.06 3.55 11.98
CA LEU A 17 10.20 2.61 12.70
C LEU A 17 9.86 3.08 14.12
N THR A 18 10.84 3.59 14.88
CA THR A 18 10.61 4.08 16.24
C THR A 18 9.70 5.30 16.25
N GLU A 19 9.85 6.20 15.28
CA GLU A 19 8.99 7.36 15.15
C GLU A 19 7.57 6.99 14.73
N SER A 20 7.43 6.09 13.77
CA SER A 20 6.12 5.55 13.38
C SER A 20 5.41 4.91 14.58
N LYS A 21 6.14 4.11 15.36
CA LYS A 21 5.63 3.51 16.60
C LYS A 21 5.24 4.58 17.62
N ARG A 22 6.05 5.62 17.82
CA ARG A 22 5.77 6.72 18.76
C ARG A 22 4.46 7.44 18.40
N ILE A 23 4.30 7.81 17.13
CA ILE A 23 3.10 8.51 16.64
C ILE A 23 1.84 7.64 16.80
N ILE A 24 1.93 6.36 16.41
CA ILE A 24 0.82 5.43 16.55
C ILE A 24 0.45 5.26 18.03
N ASN A 25 1.43 5.09 18.93
CA ASN A 25 1.14 4.89 20.35
C ASN A 25 0.55 6.13 21.02
N ALA A 26 1.02 7.33 20.64
CA ALA A 26 0.50 8.60 21.16
C ALA A 26 -0.99 8.80 20.86
N HIS A 27 -1.47 8.30 19.72
CA HIS A 27 -2.87 8.38 19.30
C HIS A 27 -3.47 6.99 19.03
N SER A 28 -3.13 6.00 19.87
CA SER A 28 -3.45 4.58 19.63
C SER A 28 -4.94 4.31 19.42
N ARG A 29 -5.82 4.95 20.18
CA ARG A 29 -7.29 4.81 20.03
C ARG A 29 -7.78 5.29 18.66
N HIS A 30 -7.19 6.36 18.15
CA HIS A 30 -7.54 6.92 16.85
C HIS A 30 -7.09 6.00 15.71
N PHE A 31 -5.83 5.55 15.75
CA PHE A 31 -5.30 4.63 14.75
C PHE A 31 -5.99 3.26 14.81
N LEU A 32 -6.34 2.77 16.00
CA LEU A 32 -7.13 1.55 16.16
C LEU A 32 -8.52 1.70 15.53
N ALA A 33 -9.20 2.83 15.75
CA ALA A 33 -10.50 3.09 15.12
C ALA A 33 -10.40 3.12 13.59
N LEU A 34 -9.39 3.78 13.01
CA LEU A 34 -9.15 3.78 11.56
C LEU A 34 -8.83 2.39 11.02
N SER A 35 -8.02 1.61 11.74
CA SER A 35 -7.71 0.24 11.37
C SER A 35 -8.96 -0.65 11.38
N VAL A 36 -9.80 -0.55 12.39
CA VAL A 36 -11.07 -1.31 12.46
C VAL A 36 -12.05 -0.86 11.38
N LEU A 37 -12.08 0.43 11.05
CA LEU A 37 -13.01 0.99 10.06
C LEU A 37 -12.64 0.63 8.61
N PHE A 38 -11.35 0.64 8.26
CA PHE A 38 -10.91 0.50 6.86
C PHE A 38 -9.98 -0.69 6.60
N LEU A 39 -8.97 -0.92 7.45
CA LEU A 39 -7.97 -1.96 7.21
C LEU A 39 -8.48 -3.36 7.55
N LEU A 40 -9.24 -3.51 8.62
CA LEU A 40 -9.75 -4.81 9.07
C LEU A 40 -10.76 -5.42 8.08
N PRO A 41 -11.73 -4.66 7.54
CA PRO A 41 -12.57 -5.14 6.45
C PRO A 41 -11.75 -5.54 5.23
N LEU A 42 -10.76 -4.73 4.85
CA LEU A 42 -9.87 -5.01 3.71
C LEU A 42 -9.07 -6.31 3.90
N CYS A 43 -8.39 -6.45 5.04
CA CYS A 43 -7.59 -7.64 5.33
C CYS A 43 -8.46 -8.90 5.43
N PHE A 44 -9.69 -8.76 5.92
CA PHE A 44 -10.66 -9.85 5.92
C PHE A 44 -11.04 -10.27 4.50
N PHE A 45 -11.40 -9.33 3.62
CA PHE A 45 -11.70 -9.63 2.22
C PHE A 45 -10.54 -10.31 1.50
N VAL A 46 -9.31 -9.82 1.69
CA VAL A 46 -8.10 -10.40 1.09
C VAL A 46 -7.85 -11.83 1.60
N THR A 47 -8.05 -12.08 2.90
CA THR A 47 -7.80 -13.40 3.50
C THR A 47 -8.87 -14.42 3.10
N VAL A 48 -10.12 -13.98 2.93
CA VAL A 48 -11.26 -14.84 2.59
C VAL A 48 -11.34 -15.14 1.09
N TYR A 49 -10.90 -14.24 0.22
CA TYR A 49 -11.02 -14.36 -1.24
C TYR A 49 -10.47 -15.68 -1.83
N PRO A 50 -9.28 -16.20 -1.44
CA PRO A 50 -8.79 -17.48 -1.94
C PRO A 50 -9.75 -18.64 -1.62
N SER A 51 -10.42 -18.60 -0.47
CA SER A 51 -11.35 -19.65 -0.05
C SER A 51 -12.67 -19.56 -0.83
N VAL A 52 -13.19 -18.34 -1.01
CA VAL A 52 -14.43 -18.10 -1.77
C VAL A 52 -14.23 -18.39 -3.25
N SER A 53 -13.11 -17.99 -3.84
CA SER A 53 -12.80 -18.27 -5.24
C SER A 53 -12.68 -19.77 -5.52
N ARG A 54 -12.07 -20.54 -4.61
CA ARG A 54 -12.03 -22.01 -4.70
C ARG A 54 -13.42 -22.63 -4.66
N LEU A 55 -14.28 -22.19 -3.74
CA LEU A 55 -15.66 -22.68 -3.65
C LEU A 55 -16.47 -22.39 -4.93
N ILE A 56 -16.31 -21.20 -5.51
CA ILE A 56 -16.99 -20.81 -6.75
C ILE A 56 -16.48 -21.67 -7.92
N ILE A 57 -15.17 -21.87 -8.03
CA ILE A 57 -14.56 -22.68 -9.10
C ILE A 57 -14.95 -24.16 -8.96
N ASP A 58 -14.94 -24.72 -7.75
CA ASP A 58 -15.30 -26.11 -7.48
C ASP A 58 -16.81 -26.36 -7.73
N GLN A 59 -17.68 -25.41 -7.40
CA GLN A 59 -19.10 -25.49 -7.76
C GLN A 59 -19.34 -25.44 -9.27
N SER A 60 -18.61 -24.57 -9.98
CA SER A 60 -18.73 -24.48 -11.45
C SER A 60 -18.28 -25.78 -12.15
N SER A 61 -17.26 -26.45 -11.62
CA SER A 61 -16.74 -27.71 -12.19
C SER A 61 -17.58 -28.94 -11.82
N ALA A 62 -18.16 -28.99 -10.61
CA ALA A 62 -19.10 -30.05 -10.21
C ALA A 62 -20.46 -29.97 -10.96
N SER A 63 -20.90 -28.76 -11.31
CA SER A 63 -22.08 -28.51 -12.16
C SER A 63 -21.91 -29.09 -13.56
N HIS A 64 -20.72 -28.97 -14.16
CA HIS A 64 -20.44 -29.51 -15.50
C HIS A 64 -20.42 -31.05 -15.56
N ASN A 65 -20.08 -31.75 -14.47
CA ASN A 65 -20.00 -33.21 -14.45
C ASN A 65 -21.33 -33.90 -14.09
N SER A 66 -22.26 -33.22 -13.44
CA SER A 66 -23.57 -33.78 -13.08
C SER A 66 -24.64 -33.59 -14.16
N VAL A 67 -24.44 -32.63 -15.09
CA VAL A 67 -25.40 -32.32 -16.16
C VAL A 67 -25.10 -33.08 -17.47
N SER A 68 -23.94 -33.72 -17.61
CA SER A 68 -23.56 -34.46 -18.83
C SER A 68 -24.30 -35.80 -19.00
N LEU A 69 -24.91 -36.36 -17.95
CA LEU A 69 -25.70 -37.60 -18.03
C LEU A 69 -27.20 -37.39 -18.27
N LEU A 70 -27.70 -36.14 -18.26
CA LEU A 70 -29.12 -35.83 -18.47
C LEU A 70 -29.41 -34.88 -19.65
N ARG A 71 -28.39 -34.43 -20.38
CA ARG A 71 -28.55 -33.50 -21.53
C ARG A 71 -28.76 -34.24 -22.85
N GLY A 72 -29.80 -35.06 -22.89
CA GLY A 72 -30.36 -35.62 -24.10
C GLY A 72 -31.79 -35.13 -24.31
N SER A 73 -32.06 -33.81 -24.32
CA SER A 73 -33.28 -33.19 -24.89
C SER A 73 -33.39 -31.70 -24.53
N ILE A 74 -33.28 -30.85 -25.56
CA ILE A 74 -34.05 -29.60 -25.79
C ILE A 74 -33.71 -28.30 -25.00
N HIS A 75 -33.52 -27.26 -25.83
CA HIS A 75 -33.62 -25.80 -25.66
C HIS A 75 -32.45 -24.90 -25.19
N ASP A 76 -32.04 -24.08 -26.16
CA ASP A 76 -31.53 -22.70 -26.13
C ASP A 76 -31.71 -21.91 -24.82
N GLY A 77 -30.64 -21.23 -24.39
CA GLY A 77 -30.77 -19.90 -23.76
C GLY A 77 -29.96 -19.58 -22.50
N ASP A 78 -29.38 -20.54 -21.77
CA ASP A 78 -29.02 -20.28 -20.35
C ASP A 78 -27.54 -20.50 -19.94
N VAL A 79 -26.61 -20.59 -20.90
CA VAL A 79 -25.18 -20.88 -20.58
C VAL A 79 -24.36 -19.60 -20.29
N ASP A 80 -24.91 -18.41 -20.48
CA ASP A 80 -24.18 -17.12 -20.39
C ASP A 80 -24.43 -16.34 -19.08
N ALA A 81 -25.34 -16.81 -18.21
CA ALA A 81 -25.68 -16.12 -16.96
C ALA A 81 -24.66 -16.36 -15.83
N ASP A 82 -24.02 -17.54 -15.79
CA ASP A 82 -23.10 -17.94 -14.73
C ASP A 82 -21.76 -17.18 -14.81
N GLY A 83 -21.15 -17.14 -16.01
CA GLY A 83 -19.89 -16.41 -16.24
C GLY A 83 -19.99 -14.91 -16.01
N LYS A 84 -21.11 -14.28 -16.41
CA LYS A 84 -21.37 -12.86 -16.15
C LYS A 84 -21.51 -12.56 -14.67
N THR A 85 -22.14 -13.44 -13.90
CA THR A 85 -22.33 -13.28 -12.46
C THR A 85 -21.00 -13.38 -11.70
N VAL A 86 -20.15 -14.35 -12.06
CA VAL A 86 -18.79 -14.50 -11.49
C VAL A 86 -17.92 -13.29 -11.84
N LEU A 87 -17.98 -12.81 -13.08
CA LEU A 87 -17.26 -11.61 -13.51
C LEU A 87 -17.72 -10.36 -12.75
N LEU A 88 -19.03 -10.17 -12.59
CA LEU A 88 -19.59 -9.05 -11.83
C LEU A 88 -19.17 -9.11 -10.36
N LEU A 89 -19.19 -10.29 -9.74
CA LEU A 89 -18.74 -10.49 -8.36
C LEU A 89 -17.24 -10.21 -8.19
N LEU A 90 -16.41 -10.60 -9.17
CA LEU A 90 -14.98 -10.29 -9.18
C LEU A 90 -14.73 -8.77 -9.32
N ILE A 91 -15.46 -8.11 -10.23
CA ILE A 91 -15.38 -6.66 -10.39
C ILE A 91 -15.81 -5.96 -9.09
N ALA A 92 -16.93 -6.37 -8.49
CA ALA A 92 -17.41 -5.82 -7.23
C ALA A 92 -16.38 -6.01 -6.11
N TYR A 93 -15.75 -7.19 -6.01
CA TYR A 93 -14.68 -7.46 -5.06
C TYR A 93 -13.48 -6.52 -5.26
N ILE A 94 -13.00 -6.36 -6.49
CA ILE A 94 -11.88 -5.46 -6.81
C ILE A 94 -12.22 -4.02 -6.44
N VAL A 95 -13.42 -3.56 -6.78
CA VAL A 95 -13.89 -2.20 -6.45
C VAL A 95 -13.92 -2.00 -4.94
N VAL A 96 -14.54 -2.92 -4.19
CA VAL A 96 -14.65 -2.83 -2.72
C VAL A 96 -13.26 -2.80 -2.09
N VAL A 97 -12.37 -3.74 -2.43
CA VAL A 97 -11.01 -3.80 -1.89
C VAL A 97 -10.23 -2.52 -2.23
N THR A 98 -10.33 -2.03 -3.47
CA THR A 98 -9.66 -0.81 -3.89
C THR A 98 -10.15 0.40 -3.11
N VAL A 99 -11.47 0.54 -2.93
CA VAL A 99 -12.05 1.65 -2.18
C VAL A 99 -11.57 1.64 -0.74
N PHE A 100 -11.65 0.50 -0.04
CA PHE A 100 -11.16 0.39 1.33
C PHE A 100 -9.65 0.65 1.44
N ASN A 101 -8.85 0.21 0.46
CA ASN A 101 -7.41 0.43 0.45
C ASN A 101 -7.07 1.92 0.35
N LEU A 102 -7.69 2.63 -0.59
CA LEU A 102 -7.44 4.06 -0.79
C LEU A 102 -7.92 4.88 0.42
N LEU A 103 -9.05 4.51 1.02
CA LEU A 103 -9.55 5.16 2.23
C LEU A 103 -8.64 4.92 3.45
N ALA A 104 -8.11 3.70 3.59
CA ALA A 104 -7.15 3.39 4.65
C ALA A 104 -5.86 4.20 4.47
N ILE A 105 -5.27 4.19 3.28
CA ILE A 105 -4.04 4.94 2.98
C ILE A 105 -4.25 6.43 3.23
N GLY A 106 -5.33 7.01 2.70
CA GLY A 106 -5.65 8.44 2.86
C GLY A 106 -5.83 8.85 4.31
N SER A 107 -6.64 8.11 5.07
CA SER A 107 -6.94 8.45 6.47
C SER A 107 -5.73 8.26 7.39
N ILE A 108 -4.95 7.18 7.22
CA ILE A 108 -3.77 6.89 8.04
C ILE A 108 -2.64 7.87 7.73
N ALA A 109 -2.30 8.08 6.44
CA ALA A 109 -1.23 8.99 6.07
C ALA A 109 -1.52 10.43 6.53
N TYR A 110 -2.76 10.90 6.38
CA TYR A 110 -3.16 12.21 6.90
C TYR A 110 -3.03 12.30 8.43
N SER A 111 -3.44 11.25 9.15
CA SER A 111 -3.36 11.20 10.61
C SER A 111 -1.91 11.17 11.11
N VAL A 112 -1.02 10.44 10.42
CA VAL A 112 0.41 10.40 10.74
C VAL A 112 1.08 11.73 10.44
N TYR A 113 0.73 12.38 9.33
CA TYR A 113 1.19 13.73 9.01
C TYR A 113 0.82 14.72 10.12
N GLN A 114 -0.45 14.74 10.55
CA GLN A 114 -0.87 15.60 11.67
C GLN A 114 -0.20 15.25 12.99
N GLY A 115 -0.06 13.95 13.29
CA GLY A 115 0.63 13.46 14.48
C GLY A 115 2.11 13.82 14.52
N PHE A 116 2.78 13.91 13.37
CA PHE A 116 4.17 14.35 13.27
C PHE A 116 4.34 15.82 13.72
N TYR A 117 3.39 16.71 13.39
CA TYR A 117 3.36 18.10 13.85
C TYR A 117 2.72 18.31 15.23
N GLY A 118 2.33 17.23 15.93
CA GLY A 118 1.72 17.31 17.26
C GLY A 118 0.33 17.93 17.29
N ARG A 119 -0.39 17.99 16.16
CA ARG A 119 -1.75 18.55 16.08
C ARG A 119 -2.79 17.54 16.55
N PRO A 120 -3.88 17.97 17.21
CA PRO A 120 -4.95 17.06 17.64
C PRO A 120 -5.66 16.47 16.42
N VAL A 121 -5.52 15.15 16.24
CA VAL A 121 -6.11 14.43 15.11
C VAL A 121 -7.58 14.09 15.41
N LYS A 122 -8.51 14.56 14.56
CA LYS A 122 -9.93 14.21 14.64
C LYS A 122 -10.28 13.17 13.58
N LEU A 123 -10.92 12.05 13.98
CA LEU A 123 -11.35 10.96 13.09
C LEU A 123 -12.17 11.47 11.89
N ILE A 124 -13.15 12.34 12.15
CA ILE A 124 -13.99 12.94 11.11
C ILE A 124 -13.17 13.72 10.08
N SER A 125 -12.12 14.42 10.52
CA SER A 125 -11.25 15.19 9.62
C SER A 125 -10.39 14.27 8.77
N ALA A 126 -9.87 13.19 9.35
CA ALA A 126 -9.09 12.19 8.63
C ALA A 126 -9.93 11.44 7.59
N VAL A 127 -11.15 11.04 7.94
CA VAL A 127 -12.08 10.39 7.01
C VAL A 127 -12.49 11.35 5.88
N ARG A 128 -12.85 12.59 6.21
CA ARG A 128 -13.22 13.61 5.22
C ARG A 128 -12.05 13.94 4.27
N SER A 129 -10.84 14.08 4.80
CA SER A 129 -9.62 14.27 4.03
C SER A 129 -9.35 13.09 3.11
N SER A 130 -9.60 11.87 3.58
CA SER A 130 -9.45 10.68 2.75
C SER A 130 -10.42 10.62 1.58
N PHE A 131 -11.67 11.09 1.74
CA PHE A 131 -12.63 11.21 0.64
C PHE A 131 -12.20 12.27 -0.37
N THR A 132 -11.62 13.39 0.06
CA THR A 132 -11.09 14.41 -0.86
C THR A 132 -9.84 13.93 -1.61
N SER A 133 -9.01 13.10 -0.97
CA SER A 133 -7.82 12.51 -1.58
C SER A 133 -8.11 11.25 -2.39
N PHE A 134 -9.35 10.74 -2.39
CA PHE A 134 -9.74 9.51 -3.08
C PHE A 134 -9.50 9.59 -4.59
N LEU A 135 -9.98 10.65 -5.25
CA LEU A 135 -9.80 10.84 -6.69
C LEU A 135 -8.33 11.04 -7.09
N PRO A 136 -7.54 11.88 -6.40
CA PRO A 136 -6.09 11.95 -6.61
C PRO A 136 -5.39 10.59 -6.47
N LEU A 137 -5.70 9.83 -5.40
CA LEU A 137 -5.12 8.52 -5.13
C LEU A 137 -5.49 7.51 -6.21
N LEU A 138 -6.76 7.50 -6.64
CA LEU A 138 -7.23 6.65 -7.71
C LEU A 138 -6.55 6.99 -9.04
N ALA A 139 -6.38 8.28 -9.34
CA ALA A 139 -5.68 8.71 -10.55
C ALA A 139 -4.21 8.25 -10.55
N THR A 140 -3.53 8.34 -9.41
CA THR A 140 -2.15 7.84 -9.26
C THR A 140 -2.08 6.32 -9.34
N LEU A 141 -3.05 5.59 -8.77
CA LEU A 141 -3.16 4.14 -8.90
C LEU A 141 -3.32 3.72 -10.36
N ILE A 142 -4.24 4.33 -11.10
CA ILE A 142 -4.46 4.03 -12.52
C ILE A 142 -3.18 4.37 -13.31
N SER A 143 -2.56 5.51 -13.03
CA SER A 143 -1.33 5.94 -13.70
C SER A 143 -0.15 4.98 -13.45
N SER A 144 0.05 4.53 -12.21
CA SER A 144 1.14 3.59 -11.88
C SER A 144 0.92 2.23 -12.53
N ASN A 145 -0.32 1.73 -12.52
CA ASN A 145 -0.67 0.47 -13.18
C ASN A 145 -0.48 0.55 -14.69
N PHE A 146 -0.87 1.67 -15.32
CA PHE A 146 -0.67 1.87 -16.75
C PHE A 146 0.81 1.86 -17.12
N ILE A 147 1.68 2.49 -16.32
CA ILE A 147 3.14 2.45 -16.56
C ILE A 147 3.68 1.03 -16.40
N VAL A 148 3.29 0.31 -15.35
CA VAL A 148 3.73 -1.08 -15.13
C VAL A 148 3.32 -1.96 -16.31
N LEU A 149 2.07 -1.84 -16.76
CA LEU A 149 1.56 -2.55 -17.93
C LEU A 149 2.34 -2.19 -19.20
N ALA A 150 2.60 -0.90 -19.43
CA ALA A 150 3.39 -0.45 -20.57
C ALA A 150 4.82 -1.03 -20.55
N VAL A 151 5.48 -1.07 -19.40
CA VAL A 151 6.80 -1.70 -19.23
C VAL A 151 6.77 -3.18 -19.59
N PHE A 152 5.78 -3.92 -19.08
CA PHE A 152 5.61 -5.34 -19.41
C PHE A 152 5.32 -5.56 -20.90
N LEU A 153 4.49 -4.73 -21.51
CA LEU A 153 4.21 -4.82 -22.95
C LEU A 153 5.46 -4.57 -23.78
N ILE A 154 6.25 -3.54 -23.45
CA ILE A 154 7.50 -3.24 -24.15
C ILE A 154 8.50 -4.40 -24.01
N LEU A 155 8.66 -4.92 -22.80
CA LEU A 155 9.61 -5.99 -22.54
C LEU A 155 9.17 -7.33 -23.17
N GLY A 156 7.88 -7.64 -23.11
CA GLY A 156 7.30 -8.80 -23.77
C GLY A 156 7.41 -8.71 -25.30
N PHE A 157 7.16 -7.53 -25.88
CA PHE A 157 7.33 -7.29 -27.31
C PHE A 157 8.80 -7.40 -27.73
N ALA A 158 9.73 -6.85 -26.96
CA ALA A 158 11.16 -6.96 -27.21
C ALA A 158 11.63 -8.43 -27.17
N ALA A 159 11.17 -9.20 -26.19
CA ALA A 159 11.46 -10.63 -26.08
C ALA A 159 10.90 -11.43 -27.27
N PHE A 160 9.67 -11.11 -27.70
CA PHE A 160 9.04 -11.72 -28.87
C PHE A 160 9.82 -11.45 -30.16
N LEU A 161 10.26 -10.21 -30.38
CA LEU A 161 11.10 -9.87 -31.54
C LEU A 161 12.45 -10.60 -31.50
N LEU A 162 13.09 -10.67 -30.33
CA LEU A 162 14.37 -11.34 -30.16
C LEU A 162 14.27 -12.84 -30.47
N ALA A 163 13.22 -13.51 -29.97
CA ALA A 163 12.94 -14.91 -30.28
C ALA A 163 12.79 -15.12 -31.80
N ARG A 164 12.02 -14.25 -32.47
CA ARG A 164 11.79 -14.32 -33.92
C ARG A 164 13.06 -14.09 -34.75
N VAL A 165 13.95 -13.20 -34.33
CA VAL A 165 15.21 -12.89 -35.06
C VAL A 165 16.24 -14.00 -34.90
N ILE A 166 16.36 -14.58 -33.70
CA ILE A 166 17.35 -15.64 -33.43
C ILE A 166 16.84 -17.01 -33.92
N GLY A 167 15.55 -17.12 -34.26
CA GLY A 167 14.93 -18.41 -34.60
C GLY A 167 14.81 -19.33 -33.39
N LEU A 168 14.94 -18.77 -32.19
CA LEU A 168 14.71 -19.49 -30.94
C LEU A 168 13.22 -19.51 -30.65
N ASP A 169 12.75 -20.66 -30.18
CA ASP A 169 11.39 -20.76 -29.70
C ASP A 169 11.22 -19.84 -28.48
N TYR A 170 10.16 -19.03 -28.47
CA TYR A 170 9.86 -18.11 -27.37
C TYR A 170 9.64 -18.88 -26.05
N ALA A 171 9.28 -20.16 -26.16
CA ALA A 171 9.14 -21.11 -25.07
C ALA A 171 10.47 -21.68 -24.55
N SER A 172 11.62 -21.27 -25.09
CA SER A 172 12.91 -21.69 -24.55
C SER A 172 13.04 -21.22 -23.08
N PRO A 173 13.33 -22.15 -22.14
CA PRO A 173 13.33 -21.84 -20.71
C PRO A 173 14.35 -20.76 -20.35
N ASP A 174 15.46 -20.68 -21.09
CA ASP A 174 16.55 -19.73 -20.84
C ASP A 174 16.14 -18.29 -21.15
N LEU A 175 15.53 -18.02 -22.31
CA LEU A 175 15.08 -16.67 -22.68
C LEU A 175 13.92 -16.20 -21.78
N SER A 176 12.97 -17.08 -21.49
CA SER A 176 11.85 -16.78 -20.60
C SER A 176 12.33 -16.42 -19.19
N THR A 177 13.26 -17.20 -18.63
CA THR A 177 13.81 -16.95 -17.29
C THR A 177 14.53 -15.60 -17.20
N VAL A 178 15.35 -15.28 -18.21
CA VAL A 178 16.06 -13.99 -18.25
C VAL A 178 15.09 -12.81 -18.33
N VAL A 179 14.05 -12.90 -19.17
CA VAL A 179 13.02 -11.86 -19.31
C VAL A 179 12.26 -11.66 -18.00
N ILE A 180 11.92 -12.75 -17.29
CA ILE A 180 11.27 -12.69 -15.97
C ILE A 180 12.17 -11.99 -14.95
N LEU A 181 13.46 -12.35 -14.88
CA LEU A 181 14.42 -11.72 -13.96
C LEU A 181 14.59 -10.22 -14.24
N ILE A 182 14.70 -9.83 -15.52
CA ILE A 182 14.79 -8.42 -15.92
C ILE A 182 13.50 -7.68 -15.55
N SER A 183 12.33 -8.29 -15.83
CA SER A 183 11.03 -7.73 -15.46
C SER A 183 10.95 -7.47 -13.95
N LEU A 184 11.36 -8.46 -13.15
CA LEU A 184 11.36 -8.38 -11.70
C LEU A 184 12.29 -7.26 -11.20
N ALA A 185 13.50 -7.15 -11.76
CA ALA A 185 14.44 -6.09 -11.38
C ALA A 185 13.89 -4.70 -11.69
N ILE A 186 13.26 -4.51 -12.85
CA ILE A 186 12.63 -3.25 -13.23
C ILE A 186 11.46 -2.93 -12.29
N LEU A 187 10.61 -3.90 -11.96
CA LEU A 187 9.52 -3.71 -11.01
C LEU A 187 10.03 -3.28 -9.65
N VAL A 188 11.01 -3.99 -9.08
CA VAL A 188 11.60 -3.63 -7.79
C VAL A 188 12.12 -2.19 -7.81
N LYS A 189 12.86 -1.81 -8.87
CA LYS A 189 13.36 -0.43 -9.00
C LYS A 189 12.22 0.59 -9.08
N LEU A 190 11.14 0.25 -9.77
CA LEU A 190 9.97 1.11 -9.91
C LEU A 190 9.23 1.30 -8.58
N TYR A 191 9.01 0.21 -7.85
CA TYR A 191 8.40 0.23 -6.52
C TYR A 191 9.23 1.05 -5.53
N VAL A 192 10.56 0.90 -5.53
CA VAL A 192 11.46 1.71 -4.71
C VAL A 192 11.29 3.18 -5.03
N ASN A 193 11.30 3.56 -6.31
CA ASN A 193 11.15 4.96 -6.71
C ASN A 193 9.77 5.54 -6.36
N TRP A 194 8.74 4.71 -6.17
CA TRP A 194 7.36 5.14 -5.98
C TRP A 194 6.80 4.89 -4.57
N ILE A 195 7.61 4.38 -3.64
CA ILE A 195 7.16 4.04 -2.28
C ILE A 195 6.49 5.23 -1.55
N LEU A 196 6.91 6.46 -1.85
CA LEU A 196 6.39 7.67 -1.22
C LEU A 196 5.20 8.28 -1.96
N ALA A 197 4.88 7.80 -3.16
CA ALA A 197 3.87 8.40 -4.03
C ALA A 197 2.51 8.52 -3.34
N TRP A 198 2.11 7.49 -2.59
CA TRP A 198 0.85 7.48 -1.84
C TRP A 198 0.81 8.55 -0.75
N ALA A 199 1.89 8.69 0.03
CA ALA A 199 2.00 9.74 1.05
C ALA A 199 2.01 11.15 0.41
N ILE A 200 2.71 11.32 -0.71
CA ILE A 200 2.77 12.58 -1.47
C ILE A 200 1.39 13.00 -1.98
N VAL A 201 0.59 12.05 -2.51
CA VAL A 201 -0.77 12.35 -2.96
C VAL A 201 -1.63 12.86 -1.81
N VAL A 202 -1.54 12.23 -0.64
CA VAL A 202 -2.35 12.60 0.53
C VAL A 202 -1.93 13.95 1.11
N VAL A 203 -0.63 14.20 1.20
CA VAL A 203 -0.10 15.42 1.85
C VAL A 203 -0.08 16.61 0.90
N GLU A 204 0.39 16.42 -0.33
CA GLU A 204 0.55 17.51 -1.31
C GLU A 204 -0.70 17.70 -2.18
N SER A 205 -1.74 16.87 -2.01
CA SER A 205 -2.95 16.91 -2.84
C SER A 205 -2.61 16.89 -4.34
N SER A 206 -1.62 16.07 -4.71
CA SER A 206 -1.12 15.96 -6.09
C SER A 206 -1.72 14.74 -6.80
N TRP A 207 -1.86 14.80 -8.13
CA TRP A 207 -2.69 13.86 -8.89
C TRP A 207 -1.87 13.24 -10.04
N GLY A 208 -2.14 11.98 -10.38
CA GLY A 208 -1.61 11.33 -11.59
C GLY A 208 -0.10 11.04 -11.53
N LEU A 209 0.66 11.54 -12.51
CA LEU A 209 2.10 11.27 -12.68
C LEU A 209 3.01 12.18 -11.85
N THR A 210 2.53 13.35 -11.44
CA THR A 210 3.25 14.31 -10.60
C THR A 210 3.79 13.68 -9.31
N PRO A 211 2.98 12.96 -8.50
CA PRO A 211 3.47 12.31 -7.28
C PRO A 211 4.53 11.23 -7.55
N LEU A 212 4.47 10.52 -8.68
CA LEU A 212 5.45 9.50 -9.03
C LEU A 212 6.82 10.11 -9.37
N LYS A 213 6.84 11.21 -10.13
CA LYS A 213 8.07 11.95 -10.42
C LYS A 213 8.67 12.57 -9.15
N ARG A 214 7.81 13.13 -8.31
CA ARG A 214 8.18 13.72 -7.02
C ARG A 214 8.79 12.68 -6.08
N SER A 215 8.17 11.50 -5.97
CA SER A 215 8.67 10.37 -5.18
C SER A 215 10.09 9.98 -5.61
N LYS A 216 10.33 9.83 -6.92
CA LYS A 216 11.66 9.51 -7.45
C LYS A 216 12.71 10.56 -7.08
N SER A 217 12.34 11.84 -7.07
CA SER A 217 13.24 12.92 -6.66
C SER A 217 13.58 12.84 -5.17
N LEU A 218 12.57 12.63 -4.32
CA LEU A 218 12.73 12.63 -2.85
C LEU A 218 13.50 11.42 -2.33
N ILE A 219 13.41 10.28 -3.03
CA ILE A 219 14.09 9.04 -2.62
C ILE A 219 15.56 9.03 -3.07
N LYS A 220 15.95 9.93 -3.97
CA LYS A 220 17.34 10.01 -4.44
C LYS A 220 18.26 10.28 -3.24
N GLY A 221 19.17 9.34 -2.97
CA GLY A 221 20.06 9.36 -1.80
C GLY A 221 19.57 8.53 -0.60
N MET A 222 18.32 8.07 -0.61
CA MET A 222 17.70 7.21 0.42
C MET A 222 17.12 5.91 -0.17
N GLU A 223 17.57 5.51 -1.37
CA GLU A 223 17.09 4.31 -2.08
C GLU A 223 17.28 3.03 -1.26
N SER A 224 18.41 2.90 -0.55
CA SER A 224 18.71 1.72 0.28
C SER A 224 17.73 1.59 1.45
N LEU A 225 17.37 2.72 2.08
CA LEU A 225 16.38 2.75 3.16
C LEU A 225 15.00 2.32 2.64
N SER A 226 14.60 2.86 1.47
CA SER A 226 13.36 2.46 0.81
C SER A 226 13.33 0.98 0.47
N LEU A 227 14.41 0.44 -0.11
CA LEU A 227 14.55 -0.99 -0.41
C LEU A 227 14.40 -1.84 0.85
N SER A 228 15.12 -1.49 1.91
CA SER A 228 15.08 -2.22 3.18
C SER A 228 13.69 -2.22 3.79
N MET A 229 12.99 -1.08 3.72
CA MET A 229 11.62 -0.97 4.19
C MET A 229 10.65 -1.83 3.38
N ILE A 230 10.71 -1.78 2.04
CA ILE A 230 9.87 -2.62 1.17
C ILE A 230 10.13 -4.10 1.49
N LEU A 231 11.39 -4.51 1.58
CA LEU A 231 11.77 -5.89 1.84
C LEU A 231 11.25 -6.37 3.20
N LEU A 232 11.39 -5.56 4.26
CA LEU A 232 10.90 -5.88 5.60
C LEU A 232 9.39 -6.18 5.61
N TYR A 233 8.58 -5.25 5.07
CA TYR A 233 7.13 -5.40 5.09
C TYR A 233 6.64 -6.46 4.09
N ALA A 234 7.24 -6.55 2.91
CA ALA A 234 6.89 -7.55 1.91
C ALA A 234 7.18 -8.98 2.39
N VAL A 235 8.35 -9.20 2.99
CA VAL A 235 8.71 -10.51 3.57
C VAL A 235 7.78 -10.84 4.73
N ALA A 236 7.56 -9.90 5.67
CA ALA A 236 6.66 -10.14 6.80
C ALA A 236 5.25 -10.52 6.34
N GLN A 237 4.65 -9.73 5.46
CA GLN A 237 3.31 -10.01 4.92
C GLN A 237 3.26 -11.35 4.18
N SER A 238 4.23 -11.61 3.32
CA SER A 238 4.29 -12.87 2.55
C SER A 238 4.43 -14.09 3.44
N CYS A 239 5.26 -14.03 4.49
CA CYS A 239 5.39 -15.10 5.46
C CYS A 239 4.07 -15.40 6.19
N PHE A 240 3.35 -14.37 6.64
CA PHE A 240 2.06 -14.57 7.31
C PHE A 240 0.99 -15.15 6.37
N VAL A 241 0.92 -14.64 5.14
CA VAL A 241 0.02 -15.19 4.12
C VAL A 241 0.38 -16.64 3.83
N TRP A 242 1.67 -16.95 3.62
CA TRP A 242 2.14 -18.30 3.35
C TRP A 242 1.78 -19.28 4.47
N ILE A 243 2.10 -18.94 5.73
CA ILE A 243 1.74 -19.74 6.91
C ILE A 243 0.23 -19.98 6.95
N SER A 244 -0.57 -18.94 6.66
CA SER A 244 -2.02 -19.07 6.66
C SER A 244 -2.52 -20.01 5.56
N THR A 245 -1.95 -19.94 4.36
CA THR A 245 -2.35 -20.82 3.25
C THR A 245 -1.96 -22.28 3.49
N VAL A 246 -0.78 -22.53 4.05
CA VAL A 246 -0.32 -23.88 4.40
C VAL A 246 -1.23 -24.47 5.48
N ALA A 247 -1.52 -23.72 6.53
CA ALA A 247 -2.40 -24.18 7.60
C ALA A 247 -3.84 -24.43 7.09
N ALA A 248 -4.35 -23.59 6.19
CA ALA A 248 -5.65 -23.82 5.54
C ALA A 248 -5.70 -25.12 4.73
N SER A 249 -4.63 -25.45 4.00
CA SER A 249 -4.55 -26.67 3.19
C SER A 249 -4.51 -27.96 4.01
N ALA A 250 -3.92 -27.93 5.22
CA ALA A 250 -3.83 -29.10 6.10
C ALA A 250 -5.15 -29.46 6.79
N HIS A 251 -6.13 -28.54 6.82
CA HIS A 251 -7.38 -28.67 7.58
C HIS A 251 -8.58 -29.15 6.73
N MET A 252 -8.36 -29.45 5.46
CA MET A 252 -9.42 -29.87 4.53
C MET A 252 -9.72 -31.38 4.57
N ASP A 253 -8.93 -32.19 5.28
CA ASP A 253 -9.01 -33.66 5.19
C ASP A 253 -9.82 -34.33 6.32
N ASP A 254 -10.12 -33.61 7.41
CA ASP A 254 -10.77 -34.18 8.59
C ASP A 254 -11.95 -33.31 9.02
N GLY A 255 -13.15 -33.64 8.52
CA GLY A 255 -14.41 -32.87 8.56
C GLY A 255 -15.03 -32.58 9.94
N LYS A 256 -14.22 -32.57 11.00
CA LYS A 256 -14.62 -32.28 12.38
C LYS A 256 -14.96 -30.79 12.54
N LEU A 257 -16.01 -30.51 13.33
CA LEU A 257 -16.46 -29.15 13.65
C LEU A 257 -15.33 -28.27 14.23
N TRP A 258 -14.44 -28.86 15.01
CA TRP A 258 -13.26 -28.21 15.60
C TRP A 258 -12.27 -27.70 14.54
N THR A 259 -12.14 -28.41 13.42
CA THR A 259 -11.29 -28.04 12.28
C THR A 259 -11.81 -26.78 11.58
N LYS A 260 -13.14 -26.64 11.44
CA LYS A 260 -13.78 -25.44 10.88
C LYS A 260 -13.62 -24.22 11.80
N ALA A 261 -13.76 -24.41 13.11
CA ALA A 261 -13.56 -23.34 14.08
C ALA A 261 -12.12 -22.83 14.09
N PHE A 262 -11.14 -23.74 14.01
CA PHE A 262 -9.71 -23.38 13.91
C PHE A 262 -9.41 -22.59 12.64
N PHE A 263 -9.99 -22.99 11.50
CA PHE A 263 -9.85 -22.27 10.24
C PHE A 263 -10.38 -20.83 10.31
N VAL A 264 -11.58 -20.63 10.88
CA VAL A 264 -12.15 -19.28 11.07
C VAL A 264 -11.28 -18.45 12.01
N PHE A 265 -10.83 -19.03 13.13
CA PHE A 265 -9.93 -18.36 14.07
C PHE A 265 -8.63 -17.93 13.39
N GLN A 266 -8.05 -18.80 12.57
CA GLN A 266 -6.83 -18.52 11.82
C GLN A 266 -7.01 -17.36 10.84
N ILE A 267 -8.13 -17.31 10.08
CA ILE A 267 -8.45 -16.18 9.19
C ILE A 267 -8.53 -14.88 9.97
N VAL A 268 -9.19 -14.89 11.14
CA VAL A 268 -9.33 -13.71 12.00
C VAL A 268 -7.97 -13.23 12.51
N VAL A 269 -7.13 -14.14 13.00
CA VAL A 269 -5.79 -13.82 13.50
C VAL A 269 -4.89 -13.30 12.37
N THR A 270 -4.85 -13.98 11.22
CA THR A 270 -4.08 -13.53 10.06
C THR A 270 -4.55 -12.15 9.58
N SER A 271 -5.85 -11.92 9.49
CA SER A 271 -6.41 -10.62 9.12
C SER A 271 -6.02 -9.51 10.11
N ALA A 272 -6.08 -9.79 11.42
CA ALA A 272 -5.68 -8.84 12.46
C ALA A 272 -4.18 -8.51 12.39
N VAL A 273 -3.32 -9.50 12.18
CA VAL A 273 -1.86 -9.29 12.04
C VAL A 273 -1.54 -8.50 10.76
N LEU A 274 -2.17 -8.84 9.63
CA LEU A 274 -2.02 -8.09 8.38
C LEU A 274 -2.50 -6.65 8.53
N THR A 275 -3.59 -6.43 9.26
CA THR A 275 -4.10 -5.08 9.58
C THR A 275 -3.05 -4.25 10.30
N VAL A 276 -2.40 -4.82 11.33
CA VAL A 276 -1.33 -4.13 12.07
C VAL A 276 -0.13 -3.87 11.16
N LEU A 277 0.30 -4.84 10.36
CA LEU A 277 1.42 -4.66 9.43
C LEU A 277 1.15 -3.56 8.38
N MET A 278 -0.06 -3.52 7.82
CA MET A 278 -0.48 -2.48 6.86
C MET A 278 -0.51 -1.10 7.51
N LEU A 279 -1.03 -0.99 8.74
CA LEU A 279 -1.01 0.27 9.50
C LEU A 279 0.42 0.78 9.67
N TYR A 280 1.34 -0.08 10.13
CA TYR A 280 2.74 0.30 10.32
C TYR A 280 3.44 0.62 9.00
N TYR A 281 3.12 -0.08 7.91
CA TYR A 281 3.68 0.20 6.58
C TYR A 281 3.27 1.60 6.08
N VAL A 282 1.98 1.95 6.13
CA VAL A 282 1.50 3.28 5.72
C VAL A 282 2.08 4.37 6.62
N ALA A 283 2.17 4.12 7.93
CA ALA A 283 2.77 5.07 8.86
C ALA A 283 4.25 5.30 8.58
N ALA A 284 5.03 4.23 8.40
CA ALA A 284 6.46 4.33 8.14
C ALA A 284 6.77 4.96 6.79
N THR A 285 5.95 4.74 5.75
CA THR A 285 6.14 5.40 4.44
C THR A 285 5.84 6.88 4.53
N THR A 286 4.84 7.26 5.33
CA THR A 286 4.52 8.67 5.61
C THR A 286 5.64 9.34 6.43
N VAL A 287 6.16 8.69 7.48
CA VAL A 287 7.28 9.21 8.26
C VAL A 287 8.55 9.31 7.40
N MET A 288 8.82 8.31 6.56
CA MET A 288 9.94 8.36 5.61
C MET A 288 9.79 9.53 4.63
N TYR A 289 8.58 9.81 4.13
CA TYR A 289 8.32 11.00 3.32
C TYR A 289 8.70 12.30 4.05
N MET A 290 8.32 12.45 5.33
CA MET A 290 8.68 13.62 6.13
C MET A 290 10.20 13.75 6.28
N TYR A 291 10.90 12.65 6.57
CA TYR A 291 12.37 12.66 6.63
C TYR A 291 13.01 12.98 5.29
N CYS A 292 12.51 12.45 4.17
CA CYS A 292 13.01 12.80 2.84
C CYS A 292 12.84 14.29 2.56
N LYS A 293 11.71 14.90 2.94
CA LYS A 293 11.52 16.36 2.85
C LYS A 293 12.46 17.14 3.76
N ALA A 294 12.76 16.62 4.95
CA ALA A 294 13.73 17.21 5.87
C ALA A 294 15.12 17.29 5.24
N VAL A 295 15.58 16.17 4.66
CA VAL A 295 16.89 16.03 4.03
C VAL A 295 17.04 16.96 2.82
N HIS A 296 15.96 17.20 2.08
CA HIS A 296 15.94 18.14 0.95
C HIS A 296 15.77 19.62 1.39
N GLY A 297 15.69 19.90 2.70
CA GLY A 297 15.56 21.26 3.24
C GLY A 297 14.16 21.88 3.11
N GLU A 298 13.18 21.15 2.58
CA GLU A 298 11.84 21.66 2.31
C GLU A 298 11.00 21.84 3.59
N LEU A 299 11.30 21.06 4.65
CA LEU A 299 10.59 21.20 5.94
C LEU A 299 10.87 22.55 6.61
N ALA A 300 12.10 23.06 6.54
CA ALA A 300 12.46 24.34 7.17
C ALA A 300 11.66 25.51 6.58
N TRP A 301 11.40 25.45 5.26
CA TRP A 301 10.60 26.45 4.56
C TRP A 301 9.11 26.37 4.92
N GLU A 302 8.56 25.17 5.10
CA GLU A 302 7.16 25.00 5.52
C GLU A 302 6.91 25.49 6.94
N PHE A 303 7.82 25.19 7.88
CA PHE A 303 7.73 25.77 9.23
C PHE A 303 7.80 27.30 9.16
N ALA A 304 8.78 27.87 8.44
CA ALA A 304 8.89 29.32 8.29
C ALA A 304 7.62 29.95 7.68
N ARG A 305 7.04 29.33 6.65
CA ARG A 305 5.81 29.82 6.02
C ARG A 305 4.60 29.72 6.95
N GLU A 306 4.48 28.63 7.72
CA GLU A 306 3.36 28.45 8.64
C GLU A 306 3.45 29.43 9.83
N TYR A 307 4.65 29.70 10.34
CA TYR A 307 4.89 30.76 11.34
C TYR A 307 4.59 32.18 10.79
N VAL A 308 4.88 32.46 9.52
CA VAL A 308 4.56 33.74 8.87
C VAL A 308 3.07 33.88 8.55
N SER A 309 2.34 32.77 8.40
CA SER A 309 0.90 32.76 8.11
C SER A 309 -0.01 32.72 9.34
N LEU A 310 0.56 32.65 10.56
CA LEU A 310 -0.20 33.01 11.75
C LEU A 310 -0.52 34.50 11.62
N PRO A 311 -1.80 34.91 11.60
CA PRO A 311 -2.11 36.30 11.82
C PRO A 311 -1.57 36.60 13.21
N PHE A 312 -0.50 37.38 13.28
CA PHE A 312 -0.20 38.06 14.52
C PHE A 312 -1.49 38.77 14.90
N ASP A 313 -2.02 38.38 16.05
CA ASP A 313 -3.09 39.10 16.73
C ASP A 313 -2.58 40.53 16.91
N ASP A 314 -2.93 41.39 15.93
CA ASP A 314 -2.66 42.82 15.89
C ASP A 314 -3.36 43.45 17.09
N GLY A 315 -2.70 43.41 18.25
CA GLY A 315 -3.26 44.00 19.47
C GLY A 315 -2.52 43.73 20.76
N LYS A 316 -1.60 42.76 20.85
CA LYS A 316 -0.85 42.52 22.09
C LYS A 316 0.66 42.63 21.91
N VAL A 317 1.13 43.77 22.40
CA VAL A 317 2.50 44.19 22.74
C VAL A 317 3.54 43.07 22.77
N PRO A 318 4.69 43.23 22.09
CA PRO A 318 5.77 42.25 22.15
C PRO A 318 6.36 42.17 23.56
N HIS A 319 6.22 41.02 24.20
CA HIS A 319 7.07 40.67 25.34
C HIS A 319 8.48 40.39 24.80
N LEU A 320 9.34 41.42 24.82
CA LEU A 320 10.78 41.24 24.74
C LEU A 320 11.24 40.41 25.94
N VAL A 321 11.47 39.11 25.73
CA VAL A 321 12.29 38.31 26.62
C VAL A 321 13.75 38.58 26.23
N SER A 322 14.38 39.56 26.88
CA SER A 322 15.83 39.72 26.81
C SER A 322 16.47 38.54 27.56
N VAL A 323 16.96 37.55 26.83
CA VAL A 323 17.89 36.56 27.38
C VAL A 323 19.24 37.26 27.52
N ALA A 324 19.54 37.72 28.74
CA ALA A 324 20.88 38.17 29.09
C ALA A 324 21.79 36.93 29.21
N TYR A 325 22.77 36.81 28.33
CA TYR A 325 23.89 35.89 28.55
C TYR A 325 24.78 36.49 29.64
N SER A 326 24.70 35.93 30.85
CA SER A 326 25.73 36.13 31.86
C SER A 326 26.91 35.21 31.53
N ASN A 327 28.02 35.80 31.09
CA ASN A 327 29.32 35.14 31.09
C ASN A 327 29.79 34.95 32.54
N PHE A 328 30.02 33.71 32.95
CA PHE A 328 31.02 33.32 33.94
C PHE A 328 31.54 31.93 33.58
#